data_AF-A0A1Z5TVL2-F1
#
_entry.id   AF-A0A1Z5TVL2-F1
#
_cell.length_a   1.000
_cell.length_b   1.000
_cell.length_c   1.000
_cell.angle_alpha   90.00
_cell.angle_beta   90.00
_cell.angle_gamma   90.00
#
_symmetry.space_group_name_H-M   'P 1'
#
loop_
_entity.id
_entity.type
_entity.pdbx_description
1 polymer ?
#
loop_
_entity_poly.entity_id
_entity_poly.type
_entity_poly.pdbx_seq_one_letter_code
_entity_poly.pdbx_strand_id
1 'polypeptide(L)'
;MGSTNDAIGDFLSQARDNAPDDLQHYFLSFEDYWERKLWHELTDLLVKFYQEPQGAGIRIPLYENFVKSFGDKINQLKLVQIGLSAAGQWKDDNERLTFLSTLASRVDKPASQDAYVFALTAVASVRLRLGQKDQSRKDLDKCEAILDTFDSVETMVHASFYRVGADYYQQSNSFADYYRTTLLYLACVELEEMQERERQRLAYDLSIAALVSDSIYNFGELLLHPILDSLTKTEHAWLRDLLFAFNRGDLGAYQILQNHLNANRLLQQHQEFLYQKISLSALTQLVFSRSPQDRSMTFQTISDETKVAPDEIEHLIMKALSLGLLKGQIDQVAEVARISWVQPKVLGREGIEGMRTRLTEWDSGVSRLGNWVEGIGQDVWAAMTTYTPTPLFGGALAASLPSTFGDVSDIRQVPDHQEVWLDRDGYTSVVFEILERVEKGSDEEALKYHLEDLVEEEDMGRMKVWGSNTAFSAKLPPQTPAYTLFATSPPGEKQRGRAHEPDFVGILLTMVRLVEQQTDLLIAINVPHVKGEYEESEVDFAGGKYGKLMQQAMEYRERVLETFEVKDWGLFVME
;
A
#
# COMPACT_ATOMS: atom_id res chain seq x y z
N MET A 1 7.05 16.55 58.14
CA MET A 1 6.75 15.40 57.26
C MET A 1 5.76 14.41 57.87
N GLY A 2 5.64 14.29 59.21
CA GLY A 2 4.58 13.45 59.83
C GLY A 2 3.16 14.04 59.73
N SER A 3 2.99 15.34 59.99
CA SER A 3 1.66 15.97 60.08
C SER A 3 0.83 15.99 58.80
N THR A 4 1.44 15.94 57.62
CA THR A 4 0.74 15.91 56.33
C THR A 4 0.28 14.51 55.95
N ASN A 5 0.99 13.47 56.39
CA ASN A 5 0.57 12.09 56.13
C ASN A 5 -0.63 11.72 57.01
N ASP A 6 -0.58 12.09 58.29
CA ASP A 6 -1.66 11.81 59.24
C ASP A 6 -2.95 12.57 58.84
N ALA A 7 -2.85 13.83 58.42
CA ALA A 7 -4.00 14.61 57.96
C ALA A 7 -4.65 14.08 56.67
N ILE A 8 -3.85 13.43 55.80
CA ILE A 8 -4.34 12.80 54.57
C ILE A 8 -5.01 11.46 54.88
N GLY A 9 -4.45 10.65 55.79
CA GLY A 9 -5.08 9.42 56.28
C GLY A 9 -6.41 9.69 56.98
N ASP A 10 -6.47 10.73 57.82
CA ASP A 10 -7.70 11.18 58.49
C ASP A 10 -8.76 11.64 57.48
N PHE A 11 -8.35 12.36 56.43
CA PHE A 11 -9.25 12.78 55.36
C PHE A 11 -9.77 11.60 54.51
N LEU A 12 -8.91 10.63 54.18
CA LEU A 12 -9.32 9.43 53.45
C LEU A 12 -10.27 8.56 54.28
N SER A 13 -10.06 8.49 55.60
CA SER A 13 -10.97 7.83 56.53
C SER A 13 -12.33 8.54 56.60
N GLN A 14 -12.36 9.87 56.69
CA GLN A 14 -13.60 10.65 56.62
C GLN A 14 -14.30 10.55 55.25
N ALA A 15 -13.54 10.46 54.16
CA ALA A 15 -14.07 10.28 52.81
C ALA A 15 -14.64 8.86 52.62
N ARG A 16 -14.03 7.84 53.25
CA ARG A 16 -14.53 6.46 53.29
C ARG A 16 -15.87 6.38 54.00
N ASP A 17 -16.02 7.04 55.15
CA ASP A 17 -17.27 7.01 55.93
C ASP A 17 -18.43 7.73 55.22
N ASN A 18 -18.11 8.68 54.31
CA ASN A 18 -19.09 9.40 53.49
C ASN A 18 -19.36 8.72 52.12
N ALA A 19 -18.61 7.67 51.78
CA ALA A 19 -18.74 6.99 50.50
C ALA A 19 -19.72 5.80 50.56
N PRO A 20 -20.46 5.52 49.46
CA PRO A 20 -21.26 4.29 49.33
C PRO A 20 -20.42 3.02 49.58
N ASP A 21 -21.06 1.98 50.13
CA ASP A 21 -20.40 0.71 50.53
C ASP A 21 -19.57 0.07 49.39
N ASP A 22 -20.03 0.22 48.14
CA ASP A 22 -19.33 -0.29 46.94
C ASP A 22 -17.97 0.39 46.69
N LEU A 23 -17.74 1.60 47.20
CA LEU A 23 -16.52 2.39 46.96
C LEU A 23 -15.50 2.34 48.12
N GLN A 24 -15.90 1.81 49.29
CA GLN A 24 -15.04 1.78 50.48
C GLN A 24 -13.76 0.94 50.29
N HIS A 25 -13.82 -0.10 49.46
CA HIS A 25 -12.65 -0.93 49.14
C HIS A 25 -11.55 -0.16 48.39
N TYR A 26 -11.92 0.84 47.57
CA TYR A 26 -10.96 1.70 46.88
C TYR A 26 -10.21 2.61 47.87
N PHE A 27 -10.89 3.14 48.89
CA PHE A 27 -10.26 4.01 49.90
C PHE A 27 -9.25 3.28 50.77
N LEU A 28 -9.52 2.03 51.15
CA LEU A 28 -8.55 1.17 51.87
C LEU A 28 -7.31 0.89 51.02
N SER A 29 -7.51 0.66 49.72
CA SER A 29 -6.42 0.43 48.78
C SER A 29 -5.61 1.72 48.53
N PHE A 30 -6.26 2.90 48.51
CA PHE A 30 -5.58 4.19 48.42
C PHE A 30 -4.67 4.43 49.62
N GLU A 31 -5.13 4.08 50.83
CA GLU A 31 -4.36 4.23 52.06
C GLU A 31 -3.12 3.31 52.05
N ASP A 32 -3.27 2.01 51.73
CA ASP A 32 -2.13 1.07 51.62
C ASP A 32 -1.10 1.53 50.58
N TYR A 33 -1.55 1.92 49.38
CA TYR A 33 -0.63 2.38 48.32
C TYR A 33 0.01 3.73 48.63
N TRP A 34 -0.68 4.61 49.35
CA TRP A 34 -0.12 5.87 49.83
C TRP A 34 0.97 5.63 50.88
N GLU A 35 0.71 4.80 51.90
CA GLU A 35 1.69 4.45 52.93
C GLU A 35 2.94 3.79 52.33
N ARG A 36 2.73 2.88 51.37
CA ARG A 36 3.79 2.16 50.66
C ARG A 36 4.44 2.97 49.55
N LYS A 37 3.95 4.18 49.26
CA LYS A 37 4.45 5.11 48.22
C LYS A 37 4.46 4.49 46.80
N LEU A 38 3.48 3.66 46.50
CA LEU A 38 3.31 3.02 45.19
C LEU A 38 2.51 3.94 44.25
N TRP A 39 3.17 4.96 43.69
CA TRP A 39 2.53 6.01 42.91
C TRP A 39 1.86 5.53 41.61
N HIS A 40 2.44 4.52 40.95
CA HIS A 40 1.90 3.99 39.69
C HIS A 40 0.54 3.28 39.92
N GLU A 41 0.52 2.28 40.79
CA GLU A 41 -0.69 1.53 41.16
C GLU A 41 -1.77 2.43 41.76
N LEU A 42 -1.36 3.41 42.59
CA LEU A 42 -2.27 4.41 43.12
C LEU A 42 -2.96 5.21 42.01
N THR A 43 -2.21 5.59 40.97
CA THR A 43 -2.76 6.36 39.85
C THR A 43 -3.73 5.53 39.03
N ASP A 44 -3.42 4.26 38.75
CA ASP A 44 -4.31 3.38 37.99
C ASP A 44 -5.61 3.10 38.74
N LEU A 45 -5.52 2.91 40.05
CA LEU A 45 -6.68 2.69 40.91
C LEU A 45 -7.52 3.97 41.05
N LEU A 46 -6.88 5.15 41.07
CA LEU A 46 -7.58 6.44 41.01
C LEU A 46 -8.29 6.65 39.67
N VAL A 47 -7.66 6.34 38.54
CA VAL A 47 -8.32 6.46 37.22
C VAL A 47 -9.58 5.58 37.18
N LYS A 48 -9.52 4.34 37.67
CA LYS A 48 -10.69 3.45 37.80
C LYS A 48 -11.78 4.03 38.70
N PHE A 49 -11.42 4.55 39.88
CA PHE A 49 -12.37 5.20 40.79
C PHE A 49 -13.06 6.42 40.16
N TYR A 50 -12.33 7.22 39.37
CA TYR A 50 -12.89 8.41 38.72
C TYR A 50 -13.79 8.07 37.51
N GLN A 51 -13.68 6.86 36.95
CA GLN A 51 -14.61 6.35 35.92
C GLN A 51 -15.96 5.93 36.54
N GLU A 52 -15.97 5.48 37.80
CA GLU A 52 -17.20 5.00 38.47
C GLU A 52 -18.18 6.15 38.79
N PRO A 53 -19.41 6.13 38.23
CA PRO A 53 -20.36 7.26 38.31
C PRO A 53 -20.85 7.58 39.73
N GLN A 54 -20.72 6.64 40.68
CA GLN A 54 -21.21 6.78 42.05
C GLN A 54 -20.35 7.71 42.93
N GLY A 55 -19.09 7.98 42.57
CA GLY A 55 -18.17 8.81 43.35
C GLY A 55 -18.37 10.32 43.21
N ALA A 56 -19.46 10.77 42.56
CA ALA A 56 -19.55 12.13 42.01
C ALA A 56 -19.53 13.29 43.02
N GLY A 57 -19.84 13.07 44.29
CA GLY A 57 -19.76 14.12 45.32
C GLY A 57 -18.37 14.29 45.95
N ILE A 58 -17.52 13.25 45.88
CA ILE A 58 -16.28 13.14 46.67
C ILE A 58 -15.05 13.48 45.81
N ARG A 59 -15.18 13.56 44.48
CA ARG A 59 -14.04 13.78 43.58
C ARG A 59 -13.41 15.17 43.72
N ILE A 60 -14.19 16.22 43.98
CA ILE A 60 -13.67 17.59 44.14
C ILE A 60 -12.80 17.70 45.42
N PRO A 61 -13.29 17.33 46.62
CA PRO A 61 -12.46 17.37 47.82
C PRO A 61 -11.24 16.44 47.75
N LEU A 62 -11.40 15.26 47.12
CA LEU A 62 -10.30 14.32 46.91
C LEU A 62 -9.24 14.90 45.99
N TYR A 63 -9.60 15.61 44.94
CA TYR A 63 -8.62 16.25 44.07
C TYR A 63 -7.84 17.35 44.78
N GLU A 64 -8.56 18.24 45.49
CA GLU A 64 -7.98 19.39 46.19
C GLU A 64 -7.04 18.99 47.33
N ASN A 65 -7.43 18.02 48.17
CA ASN A 65 -6.68 17.66 49.36
C ASN A 65 -5.68 16.53 49.12
N PHE A 66 -6.02 15.54 48.29
CA PHE A 66 -5.20 14.36 48.08
C PHE A 66 -4.37 14.47 46.80
N VAL A 67 -4.99 14.62 45.64
CA VAL A 67 -4.30 14.55 44.33
C VAL A 67 -3.30 15.70 44.15
N LYS A 68 -3.59 16.91 44.65
CA LYS A 68 -2.66 18.04 44.59
C LYS A 68 -1.32 17.78 45.29
N SER A 69 -1.32 16.94 46.32
CA SER A 69 -0.13 16.70 47.16
C SER A 69 0.95 15.85 46.49
N PHE A 70 0.58 15.00 45.53
CA PHE A 70 1.51 14.10 44.83
C PHE A 70 1.50 14.22 43.29
N GLY A 71 0.81 15.22 42.73
CA GLY A 71 0.71 15.43 41.27
C GLY A 71 2.06 15.59 40.53
N ASP A 72 3.15 15.98 41.21
CA ASP A 72 4.49 16.06 40.59
C ASP A 72 5.17 14.69 40.40
N LYS A 73 4.65 13.62 41.04
CA LYS A 73 5.23 12.27 41.03
C LYS A 73 4.49 11.28 40.12
N ILE A 74 3.44 11.73 39.45
CA ILE A 74 2.55 10.91 38.62
C ILE A 74 2.77 11.26 37.14
N ASN A 75 2.36 10.35 36.26
CA ASN A 75 2.12 10.68 34.86
C ASN A 75 1.14 11.87 34.74
N GLN A 76 1.62 12.96 34.16
CA GLN A 76 0.87 14.21 34.03
C GLN A 76 -0.41 14.05 33.19
N LEU A 77 -0.45 13.13 32.22
CA LEU A 77 -1.64 12.91 31.40
C LEU A 77 -2.79 12.30 32.22
N LYS A 78 -2.49 11.30 33.06
CA LYS A 78 -3.45 10.71 34.01
C LYS A 78 -3.90 11.75 35.05
N LEU A 79 -2.99 12.63 35.50
CA LEU A 79 -3.34 13.75 36.39
C LEU A 79 -4.38 14.67 35.74
N VAL A 80 -4.18 15.04 34.47
CA VAL A 80 -5.13 15.88 33.73
C VAL A 80 -6.45 15.13 33.54
N GLN A 81 -6.45 13.84 33.18
CA GLN A 81 -7.67 13.04 33.04
C GLN A 81 -8.52 13.01 34.33
N ILE A 82 -7.87 12.83 35.48
CA ILE A 82 -8.52 12.90 36.80
C ILE A 82 -9.05 14.33 37.04
N GLY A 83 -8.25 15.35 36.73
CA GLY A 83 -8.63 16.76 36.84
C GLY A 83 -9.83 17.12 35.98
N LEU A 84 -9.94 16.59 34.75
CA LEU A 84 -11.09 16.80 33.86
C LEU A 84 -12.35 16.12 34.40
N SER A 85 -12.20 14.93 34.97
CA SER A 85 -13.31 14.19 35.59
C SER A 85 -13.83 14.90 36.85
N ALA A 86 -12.95 15.55 37.62
CA ALA A 86 -13.33 16.45 38.71
C ALA A 86 -13.97 17.75 38.18
N ALA A 87 -13.40 18.34 37.13
CA ALA A 87 -13.90 19.55 36.49
C ALA A 87 -15.34 19.38 35.95
N GLY A 88 -15.71 18.17 35.53
CA GLY A 88 -17.07 17.84 35.05
C GLY A 88 -18.19 17.99 36.08
N GLN A 89 -17.87 18.08 37.37
CA GLN A 89 -18.85 18.17 38.46
C GLN A 89 -19.18 19.60 38.88
N TRP A 90 -18.38 20.57 38.47
CA TRP A 90 -18.65 21.98 38.71
C TRP A 90 -19.86 22.39 37.87
N LYS A 91 -20.87 22.99 38.53
CA LYS A 91 -22.06 23.53 37.87
C LYS A 91 -21.82 24.94 37.31
N ASP A 92 -20.87 25.68 37.88
CA ASP A 92 -20.46 26.99 37.37
C ASP A 92 -19.27 26.85 36.40
N ASP A 93 -19.48 27.31 35.18
CA ASP A 93 -18.48 27.28 34.12
C ASP A 93 -17.32 28.25 34.39
N ASN A 94 -17.52 29.30 35.20
CA ASN A 94 -16.43 30.23 35.58
C ASN A 94 -15.47 29.63 36.60
N GLU A 95 -15.99 28.95 37.64
CA GLU A 95 -15.16 28.23 38.62
C GLU A 95 -14.42 27.05 37.96
N ARG A 96 -15.07 26.39 36.99
CA ARG A 96 -14.45 25.35 36.18
C ARG A 96 -13.28 25.90 35.37
N LEU A 97 -13.42 27.10 34.78
CA LEU A 97 -12.36 27.73 34.00
C LEU A 97 -11.16 28.10 34.87
N THR A 98 -11.38 28.70 36.04
CA THR A 98 -10.29 29.06 36.95
C THR A 98 -9.54 27.82 37.43
N PHE A 99 -10.25 26.76 37.80
CA PHE A 99 -9.65 25.48 38.15
C PHE A 99 -8.81 24.88 37.01
N LEU A 100 -9.37 24.78 35.79
CA LEU A 100 -8.67 24.21 34.64
C LEU A 100 -7.48 25.08 34.19
N SER A 101 -7.57 26.40 34.28
CA SER A 101 -6.44 27.29 33.98
C SER A 101 -5.29 27.13 34.97
N THR A 102 -5.61 26.92 36.25
CA THR A 102 -4.62 26.62 37.29
C THR A 102 -3.96 25.28 37.01
N LEU A 103 -4.75 24.27 36.61
CA LEU A 103 -4.27 22.95 36.23
C LEU A 103 -3.36 23.01 35.00
N ALA A 104 -3.75 23.73 33.95
CA ALA A 104 -2.95 23.92 32.74
C ALA A 104 -1.60 24.59 33.08
N SER A 105 -1.58 25.64 33.92
CA SER A 105 -0.34 26.32 34.31
C SER A 105 0.64 25.43 35.10
N ARG A 106 0.13 24.41 35.80
CA ARG A 106 0.96 23.47 36.57
C ARG A 106 1.60 22.39 35.70
N VAL A 107 0.92 22.05 34.60
CA VAL A 107 1.31 20.98 33.67
C VAL A 107 2.18 21.52 32.51
N ASP A 108 2.36 22.84 32.44
CA ASP A 108 3.23 23.54 31.48
C ASP A 108 4.72 23.32 31.78
N LYS A 109 5.20 22.09 31.50
CA LYS A 109 6.62 21.71 31.57
C LYS A 109 7.05 21.11 30.22
N PRO A 110 8.33 21.27 29.81
CA PRO A 110 8.81 20.78 28.51
C PRO A 110 8.64 19.27 28.31
N ALA A 111 8.69 18.50 29.39
CA ALA A 111 8.53 17.05 29.38
C ALA A 111 7.06 16.57 29.40
N SER A 112 6.09 17.48 29.56
CA SER A 112 4.66 17.14 29.68
C SER A 112 3.77 17.99 28.78
N GLN A 113 4.27 18.34 27.59
CA GLN A 113 3.54 19.17 26.64
C GLN A 113 2.24 18.49 26.16
N ASP A 114 2.19 17.17 26.03
CA ASP A 114 0.96 16.43 25.67
C ASP A 114 -0.15 16.64 26.71
N ALA A 115 0.21 16.57 27.99
CA ALA A 115 -0.70 16.81 29.09
C ALA A 115 -1.11 18.28 29.17
N TYR A 116 -0.22 19.20 28.81
CA TYR A 116 -0.55 20.62 28.68
C TYR A 116 -1.57 20.88 27.56
N VAL A 117 -1.38 20.28 26.38
CA VAL A 117 -2.33 20.36 25.26
C VAL A 117 -3.69 19.78 25.68
N PHE A 118 -3.70 18.64 26.37
CA PHE A 118 -4.93 18.03 26.86
C PHE A 118 -5.66 18.93 27.88
N ALA A 119 -4.93 19.61 28.76
CA ALA A 119 -5.52 20.57 29.69
C ALA A 119 -6.02 21.84 28.97
N LEU A 120 -5.25 22.36 28.02
CA LEU A 120 -5.57 23.58 27.27
C LEU A 120 -6.78 23.38 26.35
N THR A 121 -6.91 22.21 25.71
CA THR A 121 -8.11 21.85 24.94
C THR A 121 -9.36 21.80 25.81
N ALA A 122 -9.27 21.30 27.04
CA ALA A 122 -10.39 21.35 27.98
C ALA A 122 -10.73 22.77 28.46
N VAL A 123 -9.72 23.63 28.66
CA VAL A 123 -9.94 25.06 28.92
C VAL A 123 -10.67 25.71 27.75
N ALA A 124 -10.25 25.43 26.51
CA ALA A 124 -10.90 25.92 25.30
C ALA A 124 -12.37 25.46 25.22
N SER A 125 -12.66 24.20 25.54
CA SER A 125 -14.04 23.68 25.60
C SER A 125 -14.93 24.45 26.59
N VAL A 126 -14.42 24.80 27.77
CA VAL A 126 -15.18 25.62 28.74
C VAL A 126 -15.34 27.06 28.23
N ARG A 127 -14.30 27.65 27.64
CA ARG A 127 -14.37 29.00 27.02
C ARG A 127 -15.41 29.05 25.91
N LEU A 128 -15.56 27.98 25.12
CA LEU A 128 -16.60 27.87 24.10
C LEU A 128 -18.01 27.86 24.69
N ARG A 129 -18.23 27.16 25.82
CA ARG A 129 -19.51 27.19 26.53
C ARG A 129 -19.85 28.59 27.06
N LEU A 130 -18.83 29.32 27.53
CA LEU A 130 -18.94 30.71 27.97
C LEU A 130 -19.08 31.72 26.81
N GLY A 131 -19.04 31.27 25.55
CA GLY A 131 -19.16 32.13 24.36
C GLY A 131 -17.91 32.94 24.02
N GLN A 132 -16.76 32.67 24.66
CA GLN A 132 -15.48 33.37 24.43
C GLN A 132 -14.73 32.78 23.23
N LYS A 133 -15.28 32.93 22.02
CA LYS A 133 -14.76 32.31 20.79
C LYS A 133 -13.32 32.72 20.46
N ASP A 134 -12.99 34.00 20.56
CA ASP A 134 -11.66 34.51 20.20
C ASP A 134 -10.54 33.95 21.08
N GLN A 135 -10.80 33.80 22.39
CA GLN A 135 -9.82 33.25 23.32
C GLN A 135 -9.68 31.74 23.12
N SER A 136 -10.80 31.04 22.89
CA SER A 136 -10.75 29.62 22.53
C SER A 136 -9.98 29.38 21.24
N ARG A 137 -10.09 30.26 20.23
CA ARG A 137 -9.34 30.12 18.98
C ARG A 137 -7.84 30.24 19.22
N LYS A 138 -7.40 31.23 20.00
CA LYS A 138 -5.99 31.40 20.38
C LYS A 138 -5.44 30.21 21.15
N ASP A 139 -6.24 29.59 22.01
CA ASP A 139 -5.82 28.39 22.73
C ASP A 139 -5.68 27.19 21.76
N LEU A 140 -6.62 27.02 20.83
CA LEU A 140 -6.58 25.96 19.82
C LEU A 140 -5.39 26.14 18.86
N ASP A 141 -5.11 27.36 18.38
CA ASP A 141 -3.97 27.64 17.51
C ASP A 141 -2.63 27.35 18.23
N LYS A 142 -2.57 27.59 19.55
CA LYS A 142 -1.40 27.20 20.37
C LYS A 142 -1.29 25.68 20.51
N CYS A 143 -2.40 24.98 20.71
CA CYS A 143 -2.41 23.52 20.74
C CYS A 143 -1.93 22.95 19.41
N GLU A 144 -2.39 23.49 18.28
CA GLU A 144 -1.99 23.06 16.93
C GLU A 144 -0.49 23.22 16.72
N ALA A 145 0.08 24.40 17.03
CA ALA A 145 1.52 24.64 16.91
C ALA A 145 2.38 23.71 17.76
N ILE A 146 1.88 23.31 18.94
CA ILE A 146 2.58 22.35 19.82
C ILE A 146 2.46 20.94 19.25
N LEU A 147 1.27 20.53 18.81
CA LEU A 147 1.02 19.19 18.24
C LEU A 147 1.84 18.95 16.96
N ASP A 148 2.01 19.97 16.10
CA ASP A 148 2.82 19.88 14.88
C ASP A 148 4.32 19.67 15.15
N THR A 149 4.78 19.93 16.37
CA THR A 149 6.20 19.73 16.76
C THR A 149 6.49 18.28 17.18
N PHE A 150 5.47 17.48 17.48
CA PHE A 150 5.64 16.12 17.99
C PHE A 150 5.33 15.06 16.93
N ASP A 151 6.26 14.12 16.74
CA ASP A 151 6.08 12.99 15.80
C ASP A 151 5.17 11.88 16.35
N SER A 152 5.00 11.79 17.67
CA SER A 152 4.19 10.76 18.32
C SER A 152 3.48 11.29 19.56
N VAL A 153 2.18 11.50 19.45
CA VAL A 153 1.30 11.93 20.56
C VAL A 153 0.29 10.82 20.84
N GLU A 154 -0.13 10.66 22.09
CA GLU A 154 -1.21 9.72 22.45
C GLU A 154 -2.52 10.07 21.72
N THR A 155 -3.16 9.07 21.12
CA THR A 155 -4.40 9.21 20.33
C THR A 155 -5.53 9.92 21.10
N MET A 156 -5.57 9.76 22.43
CA MET A 156 -6.55 10.42 23.30
C MET A 156 -6.44 11.96 23.27
N VAL A 157 -5.22 12.50 23.18
CA VAL A 157 -4.99 13.96 23.15
C VAL A 157 -5.47 14.52 21.82
N HIS A 158 -5.15 13.85 20.70
CA HIS A 158 -5.66 14.21 19.38
C HIS A 158 -7.18 14.13 19.31
N ALA A 159 -7.79 13.07 19.85
CA ALA A 159 -9.23 12.92 19.90
C ALA A 159 -9.89 14.09 20.66
N SER A 160 -9.35 14.49 21.81
CA SER A 160 -9.86 15.65 22.57
C SER A 160 -9.70 16.96 21.80
N PHE A 161 -8.53 17.19 21.19
CA PHE A 161 -8.26 18.37 20.38
C PHE A 161 -9.24 18.50 19.21
N TYR A 162 -9.39 17.44 18.40
CA TYR A 162 -10.30 17.46 17.26
C TYR A 162 -11.76 17.58 17.69
N ARG A 163 -12.17 16.98 18.81
CA ARG A 163 -13.54 17.15 19.33
C ARG A 163 -13.85 18.62 19.66
N VAL A 164 -12.96 19.29 20.39
CA VAL A 164 -13.16 20.71 20.75
C VAL A 164 -13.04 21.61 19.52
N GLY A 165 -12.16 21.27 18.58
CA GLY A 165 -12.07 21.94 17.28
C GLY A 165 -13.38 21.82 16.48
N ALA A 166 -13.99 20.63 16.44
CA ALA A 166 -15.28 20.41 15.82
C ALA A 166 -16.37 21.27 16.49
N ASP A 167 -16.45 21.28 17.82
CA ASP A 167 -17.42 22.13 18.55
C ASP A 167 -17.23 23.63 18.21
N TYR A 168 -15.98 24.09 18.10
CA TYR A 168 -15.66 25.46 17.70
C TYR A 168 -16.17 25.79 16.28
N TYR A 169 -15.92 24.91 15.31
CA TYR A 169 -16.35 25.11 13.93
C TYR A 169 -17.87 25.03 13.79
N GLN A 170 -18.53 24.16 14.56
CA GLN A 170 -19.99 24.06 14.61
C GLN A 170 -20.60 25.38 15.12
N GLN A 171 -20.07 25.95 16.21
CA GLN A 171 -20.56 27.24 16.73
C GLN A 171 -20.22 28.44 15.83
N SER A 172 -19.18 28.32 15.01
CA SER A 172 -18.74 29.35 14.07
C SER A 172 -19.46 29.25 12.71
N ASN A 173 -20.32 28.25 12.52
CA ASN A 173 -20.99 27.90 11.27
C ASN A 173 -20.00 27.65 10.09
N SER A 174 -18.75 27.25 10.39
CA SER A 174 -17.82 26.80 9.34
C SER A 174 -18.02 25.30 9.11
N PHE A 175 -18.89 24.95 8.16
CA PHE A 175 -19.25 23.55 7.89
C PHE A 175 -18.12 22.75 7.25
N ALA A 176 -17.27 23.38 6.43
CA ALA A 176 -16.18 22.70 5.74
C ALA A 176 -15.07 22.26 6.71
N ASP A 177 -14.66 23.15 7.61
CA ASP A 177 -13.65 22.84 8.62
C ASP A 177 -14.19 21.85 9.65
N TYR A 178 -15.47 22.02 10.05
CA TYR A 178 -16.16 21.06 10.91
C TYR A 178 -16.09 19.63 10.36
N TYR A 179 -16.41 19.47 9.07
CA TYR A 179 -16.38 18.15 8.42
C TYR A 179 -14.98 17.54 8.45
N ARG A 180 -13.95 18.30 8.05
CA ARG A 180 -12.56 17.81 8.04
C ARG A 180 -12.07 17.43 9.43
N THR A 181 -12.27 18.31 10.41
CA THR A 181 -11.86 18.07 11.80
C THR A 181 -12.62 16.90 12.42
N THR A 182 -13.90 16.73 12.10
CA THR A 182 -14.70 15.60 12.60
C THR A 182 -14.25 14.27 11.99
N LEU A 183 -13.84 14.23 10.71
CA LEU A 183 -13.27 13.01 10.13
C LEU A 183 -11.94 12.63 10.81
N LEU A 184 -11.08 13.61 11.10
CA LEU A 184 -9.85 13.37 11.87
C LEU A 184 -10.16 12.88 13.29
N TYR A 185 -11.18 13.43 13.93
CA TYR A 185 -11.66 12.94 15.23
C TYR A 185 -12.11 11.47 15.16
N LEU A 186 -12.88 11.09 14.15
CA LEU A 186 -13.35 9.72 13.96
C LEU A 186 -12.21 8.75 13.63
N ALA A 187 -11.14 9.21 12.99
CA ALA A 187 -9.93 8.40 12.78
C ALA A 187 -9.15 8.13 14.08
N CYS A 188 -9.30 8.99 15.09
CA CYS A 188 -8.62 8.85 16.39
C CYS A 188 -9.43 8.03 17.42
N VAL A 189 -10.70 7.74 17.17
CA VAL A 189 -11.58 7.10 18.17
C VAL A 189 -12.08 5.76 17.64
N GLU A 190 -11.98 4.73 18.48
CA GLU A 190 -12.63 3.46 18.19
C GLU A 190 -14.14 3.62 18.38
N LEU A 191 -14.89 3.36 17.32
CA LEU A 191 -16.34 3.56 17.33
C LEU A 191 -16.99 2.78 18.47
N GLU A 192 -16.50 1.59 18.81
CA GLU A 192 -17.04 0.69 19.83
C GLU A 192 -17.15 1.34 21.23
N GLU A 193 -16.25 2.26 21.57
CA GLU A 193 -16.23 2.93 22.87
C GLU A 193 -17.29 4.04 23.02
N MET A 194 -17.87 4.52 21.91
CA MET A 194 -18.83 5.62 21.93
C MET A 194 -20.27 5.16 22.19
N GLN A 195 -21.06 5.97 22.89
CA GLN A 195 -22.50 5.70 23.07
C GLN A 195 -23.25 5.82 21.73
N GLU A 196 -24.20 4.91 21.46
CA GLU A 196 -24.96 4.90 20.20
C GLU A 196 -25.68 6.24 19.92
N ARG A 197 -26.19 6.93 20.95
CA ARG A 197 -26.84 8.25 20.81
C ARG A 197 -25.88 9.32 20.32
N GLU A 198 -24.65 9.31 20.82
CA GLU A 198 -23.62 10.26 20.39
C GLU A 198 -23.18 9.99 18.95
N ARG A 199 -23.04 8.70 18.57
CA ARG A 199 -22.75 8.31 17.19
C ARG A 199 -23.82 8.80 16.22
N GLN A 200 -25.10 8.66 16.57
CA GLN A 200 -26.22 9.13 15.75
C GLN A 200 -26.22 10.65 15.59
N ARG A 201 -25.99 11.40 16.67
CA ARG A 201 -25.90 12.86 16.63
C ARG A 201 -24.75 13.33 15.75
N LEU A 202 -23.56 12.74 15.92
CA LEU A 202 -22.40 13.06 15.08
C LEU A 202 -22.64 12.71 13.62
N ALA A 203 -23.24 11.55 13.34
CA ALA A 203 -23.58 11.15 11.98
C ALA A 203 -24.55 12.15 11.32
N TYR A 204 -25.54 12.63 12.06
CA TYR A 204 -26.49 13.64 11.60
C TYR A 204 -25.81 14.99 11.34
N ASP A 205 -25.06 15.52 12.31
CA ASP A 205 -24.39 16.81 12.21
C ASP A 205 -23.34 16.80 11.07
N LEU A 206 -22.58 15.71 10.94
CA LEU A 206 -21.59 15.50 9.88
C LEU A 206 -22.24 15.44 8.49
N SER A 207 -23.37 14.76 8.37
CA SER A 207 -24.12 14.68 7.12
C SER A 207 -24.70 16.03 6.70
N ILE A 208 -25.25 16.81 7.65
CA ILE A 208 -25.72 18.17 7.39
C ILE A 208 -24.55 19.07 6.95
N ALA A 209 -23.42 19.02 7.66
CA ALA A 209 -22.23 19.81 7.32
C ALA A 209 -21.68 19.45 5.93
N ALA A 210 -21.65 18.16 5.58
CA ALA A 210 -21.26 17.70 4.25
C ALA A 210 -22.19 18.28 3.16
N LEU A 211 -23.50 18.32 3.38
CA LEU A 211 -24.46 18.85 2.41
C LEU A 211 -24.36 20.37 2.25
N VAL A 212 -24.31 21.11 3.36
CA VAL A 212 -24.35 22.59 3.37
C VAL A 212 -23.01 23.22 2.98
N SER A 213 -21.89 22.52 3.18
CA SER A 213 -20.57 23.04 2.82
C SER A 213 -20.43 23.41 1.35
N ASP A 214 -19.70 24.49 1.09
CA ASP A 214 -19.45 25.08 -0.23
C ASP A 214 -18.33 24.41 -1.02
N SER A 215 -17.40 23.78 -0.31
CA SER A 215 -16.12 23.27 -0.82
C SER A 215 -16.03 21.75 -0.87
N ILE A 216 -16.93 21.02 -0.21
CA ILE A 216 -16.88 19.55 -0.15
C ILE A 216 -17.84 18.97 -1.18
N TYR A 217 -17.26 18.37 -2.23
CA TYR A 217 -17.99 17.67 -3.29
C TYR A 217 -17.65 16.17 -3.35
N ASN A 218 -16.70 15.70 -2.53
CA ASN A 218 -16.37 14.29 -2.38
C ASN A 218 -17.05 13.74 -1.12
N PHE A 219 -18.14 13.00 -1.31
CA PHE A 219 -18.88 12.37 -0.22
C PHE A 219 -18.41 10.94 0.07
N GLY A 220 -17.54 10.37 -0.76
CA GLY A 220 -17.25 8.95 -0.69
C GLY A 220 -16.51 8.52 0.58
N GLU A 221 -15.68 9.39 1.16
CA GLU A 221 -15.03 9.12 2.47
C GLU A 221 -16.06 8.93 3.58
N LEU A 222 -17.06 9.83 3.65
CA LEU A 222 -18.15 9.72 4.61
C LEU A 222 -19.06 8.51 4.31
N LEU A 223 -19.35 8.25 3.03
CA LEU A 223 -20.21 7.13 2.61
C LEU A 223 -19.61 5.76 2.93
N LEU A 224 -18.28 5.62 2.92
CA LEU A 224 -17.59 4.39 3.33
C LEU A 224 -17.46 4.26 4.84
N HIS A 225 -17.63 5.35 5.59
CA HIS A 225 -17.41 5.33 7.02
C HIS A 225 -18.59 4.65 7.76
N PRO A 226 -18.32 3.67 8.65
CA PRO A 226 -19.37 2.90 9.35
C PRO A 226 -20.24 3.75 10.29
N ILE A 227 -19.89 5.01 10.55
CA ILE A 227 -20.74 5.93 11.32
C ILE A 227 -22.11 6.13 10.66
N LEU A 228 -22.21 6.11 9.33
CA LEU A 228 -23.49 6.24 8.63
C LEU A 228 -24.37 4.99 8.76
N ASP A 229 -23.81 3.83 9.04
CA ASP A 229 -24.61 2.62 9.30
C ASP A 229 -25.44 2.78 10.57
N SER A 230 -24.97 3.57 11.54
CA SER A 230 -25.72 3.89 12.77
C SER A 230 -27.02 4.68 12.51
N LEU A 231 -27.12 5.39 11.38
CA LEU A 231 -28.32 6.15 10.99
C LEU A 231 -29.42 5.27 10.38
N THR A 232 -29.09 4.10 9.83
CA THR A 232 -30.05 3.24 9.11
C THR A 232 -31.19 2.73 9.99
N LYS A 233 -30.96 2.58 11.29
CA LYS A 233 -31.95 2.10 12.26
C LYS A 233 -32.85 3.22 12.81
N THR A 234 -32.68 4.45 12.33
CA THR A 234 -33.35 5.65 12.87
C THR A 234 -34.24 6.33 11.84
N GLU A 235 -35.08 7.26 12.31
CA GLU A 235 -35.94 8.11 11.47
C GLU A 235 -35.15 8.98 10.46
N HIS A 236 -33.83 9.09 10.62
CA HIS A 236 -32.94 9.88 9.76
C HIS A 236 -32.30 9.09 8.62
N ALA A 237 -32.78 7.87 8.32
CA ALA A 237 -32.29 7.06 7.21
C ALA A 237 -32.32 7.80 5.85
N TRP A 238 -33.28 8.70 5.65
CA TRP A 238 -33.40 9.55 4.45
C TRP A 238 -32.14 10.39 4.18
N LEU A 239 -31.38 10.75 5.22
CA LEU A 239 -30.18 11.58 5.08
C LEU A 239 -29.02 10.80 4.43
N ARG A 240 -28.92 9.50 4.74
CA ARG A 240 -27.99 8.59 4.08
C ARG A 240 -28.35 8.45 2.60
N ASP A 241 -29.62 8.19 2.30
CA ASP A 241 -30.09 8.04 0.92
C ASP A 241 -29.89 9.34 0.12
N LEU A 242 -30.06 10.49 0.78
CA LEU A 242 -29.77 11.79 0.20
C LEU A 242 -28.29 11.94 -0.15
N LEU A 243 -27.36 11.57 0.75
CA LEU A 243 -25.92 11.60 0.45
C LEU A 243 -25.57 10.67 -0.73
N PHE A 244 -26.19 9.49 -0.82
CA PHE A 244 -26.02 8.59 -1.97
C PHE A 244 -26.55 9.22 -3.27
N ALA A 245 -27.70 9.89 -3.22
CA ALA A 245 -28.26 10.63 -4.36
C ALA A 245 -27.32 11.76 -4.80
N PHE A 246 -26.72 12.50 -3.86
CA PHE A 246 -25.73 13.55 -4.15
C PHE A 246 -24.43 13.01 -4.73
N ASN A 247 -23.97 11.84 -4.31
CA ASN A 247 -22.77 11.23 -4.87
C ASN A 247 -23.01 10.70 -6.29
N ARG A 248 -24.17 10.10 -6.54
CA ARG A 248 -24.58 9.60 -7.86
C ARG A 248 -25.03 10.72 -8.81
N GLY A 249 -25.43 11.87 -8.29
CA GLY A 249 -26.02 12.95 -9.08
C GLY A 249 -27.44 12.65 -9.55
N ASP A 250 -28.19 11.80 -8.84
CA ASP A 250 -29.55 11.42 -9.24
C ASP A 250 -30.57 12.49 -8.79
N LEU A 251 -30.98 13.31 -9.76
CA LEU A 251 -31.98 14.36 -9.57
C LEU A 251 -33.40 13.81 -9.31
N GLY A 252 -33.70 12.59 -9.77
CA GLY A 252 -34.98 11.95 -9.51
C GLY A 252 -35.14 11.55 -8.05
N ALA A 253 -34.12 10.90 -7.49
CA ALA A 253 -34.06 10.56 -6.07
C ALA A 253 -34.11 11.82 -5.18
N TYR A 254 -33.43 12.89 -5.58
CA TYR A 254 -33.46 14.18 -4.87
C TYR A 254 -34.87 14.79 -4.80
N GLN A 255 -35.63 14.77 -5.89
CA GLN A 255 -37.00 15.30 -5.92
C GLN A 255 -37.94 14.55 -4.96
N ILE A 256 -37.78 13.25 -4.82
CA ILE A 256 -38.57 12.43 -3.88
C ILE A 256 -38.24 12.80 -2.43
N LEU A 257 -36.94 12.95 -2.14
CA LEU A 257 -36.41 13.27 -0.81
C LEU A 257 -36.60 14.74 -0.42
N GLN A 258 -36.94 15.61 -1.37
CA GLN A 258 -37.16 17.04 -1.17
C GLN A 258 -38.30 17.33 -0.17
N ASN A 259 -39.29 16.45 -0.07
CA ASN A 259 -40.37 16.57 0.90
C ASN A 259 -39.86 16.52 2.35
N HIS A 260 -38.81 15.75 2.62
CA HIS A 260 -38.14 15.68 3.93
C HIS A 260 -37.18 16.84 4.17
N LEU A 261 -36.59 17.41 3.10
CA LEU A 261 -35.76 18.62 3.18
C LEU A 261 -36.54 19.82 3.70
N ASN A 262 -37.80 19.97 3.29
CA ASN A 262 -38.68 21.06 3.71
C ASN A 262 -39.01 21.02 5.21
N ALA A 263 -38.81 19.89 5.89
CA ALA A 263 -38.99 19.79 7.33
C ALA A 263 -37.86 20.48 8.13
N ASN A 264 -36.66 20.60 7.52
CA ASN A 264 -35.48 21.17 8.17
C ASN A 264 -35.24 22.61 7.71
N ARG A 265 -35.40 23.57 8.64
CA ARG A 265 -35.23 25.02 8.36
C ARG A 265 -33.85 25.39 7.79
N LEU A 266 -32.78 24.71 8.21
CA LEU A 266 -31.42 24.97 7.71
C LEU A 266 -31.24 24.55 6.25
N LEU A 267 -31.80 23.39 5.86
CA LEU A 267 -31.71 22.90 4.48
C LEU A 267 -32.57 23.73 3.54
N GLN A 268 -33.70 24.24 4.04
CA GLN A 268 -34.56 25.15 3.29
C GLN A 268 -33.85 26.48 2.96
N GLN A 269 -33.06 27.03 3.90
CA GLN A 269 -32.27 28.24 3.65
C GLN A 269 -31.21 28.06 2.56
N HIS A 270 -30.67 26.84 2.43
CA HIS A 270 -29.63 26.51 1.45
C HIS A 270 -30.15 25.70 0.24
N GLN A 271 -31.45 25.75 -0.05
CA GLN A 271 -32.06 24.90 -1.09
C GLN A 271 -31.52 25.19 -2.49
N GLU A 272 -31.38 26.46 -2.87
CA GLU A 272 -30.80 26.85 -4.18
C GLU A 272 -29.35 26.35 -4.31
N PHE A 273 -28.59 26.44 -3.23
CA PHE A 273 -27.21 25.95 -3.17
C PHE A 273 -27.14 24.43 -3.32
N LEU A 274 -28.01 23.69 -2.64
CA LEU A 274 -28.11 22.23 -2.75
C LEU A 274 -28.48 21.79 -4.18
N TYR A 275 -29.38 22.52 -4.84
CA TYR A 275 -29.74 22.25 -6.24
C TYR A 275 -28.55 22.46 -7.20
N GLN A 276 -27.79 23.54 -7.01
CA GLN A 276 -26.55 23.76 -7.77
C GLN A 276 -25.52 22.65 -7.48
N LYS A 277 -25.41 22.22 -6.22
CA LYS A 277 -24.46 21.19 -5.79
C LYS A 277 -24.77 19.83 -6.41
N ILE A 278 -26.03 19.40 -6.43
CA ILE A 278 -26.41 18.14 -7.09
C ILE A 278 -26.21 18.21 -8.60
N SER A 279 -26.47 19.37 -9.21
CA SER A 279 -26.22 19.58 -10.65
C SER A 279 -24.74 19.49 -11.00
N LEU A 280 -23.86 20.04 -10.15
CA LEU A 280 -22.40 19.89 -10.27
C LEU A 280 -21.95 18.42 -10.05
N SER A 281 -22.55 17.71 -9.10
CA SER A 281 -22.31 16.28 -8.91
C SER A 281 -22.74 15.44 -10.11
N ALA A 282 -23.91 15.73 -10.70
CA ALA A 282 -24.40 15.08 -11.91
C ALA A 282 -23.46 15.34 -13.09
N LEU A 283 -23.02 16.58 -13.29
CA LEU A 283 -22.04 16.94 -14.31
C LEU A 283 -20.73 16.16 -14.12
N THR A 284 -20.16 16.15 -12.91
CA THR A 284 -18.90 15.44 -12.65
C THR A 284 -19.04 13.93 -12.83
N GLN A 285 -20.18 13.34 -12.46
CA GLN A 285 -20.47 11.92 -12.66
C GLN A 285 -20.62 11.58 -14.16
N LEU A 286 -21.32 12.42 -14.92
CA LEU A 286 -21.48 12.27 -16.37
C LEU A 286 -20.12 12.23 -17.06
N VAL A 287 -19.23 13.16 -16.71
CA VAL A 287 -17.88 13.23 -17.30
C VAL A 287 -17.03 12.02 -16.89
N PHE A 288 -17.14 11.57 -15.65
CA PHE A 288 -16.42 10.38 -15.16
C PHE A 288 -16.89 9.09 -15.85
N SER A 289 -18.19 8.97 -16.11
CA SER A 289 -18.80 7.81 -16.77
C SER A 289 -18.37 7.66 -18.23
N ARG A 290 -17.88 8.72 -18.88
CA ARG A 290 -17.44 8.67 -20.28
C ARG A 290 -15.97 8.26 -20.44
N SER A 291 -15.64 7.74 -21.61
CA SER A 291 -14.26 7.39 -21.99
C SER A 291 -13.40 8.66 -22.10
N PRO A 292 -12.09 8.62 -21.77
CA PRO A 292 -11.16 9.72 -21.99
C PRO A 292 -11.10 10.25 -23.44
N GLN A 293 -11.44 9.39 -24.42
CA GLN A 293 -11.40 9.74 -25.85
C GLN A 293 -12.64 10.53 -26.31
N ASP A 294 -13.73 10.51 -25.54
CA ASP A 294 -15.01 11.16 -25.86
C ASP A 294 -15.46 12.12 -24.72
N ARG A 295 -14.53 12.96 -24.27
CA ARG A 295 -14.80 14.00 -23.24
C ARG A 295 -15.28 15.34 -23.80
N SER A 296 -15.68 15.37 -25.08
CA SER A 296 -16.41 16.48 -25.67
C SER A 296 -17.90 16.24 -25.52
N MET A 297 -18.60 17.15 -24.83
CA MET A 297 -20.04 17.02 -24.59
C MET A 297 -20.76 18.23 -25.17
N THR A 298 -21.91 18.01 -25.81
CA THR A 298 -22.79 19.10 -26.24
C THR A 298 -23.61 19.63 -25.06
N PHE A 299 -24.01 20.89 -25.11
CA PHE A 299 -24.84 21.50 -24.07
C PHE A 299 -26.20 20.78 -23.93
N GLN A 300 -26.76 20.25 -25.02
CA GLN A 300 -27.99 19.47 -24.97
C GLN A 300 -27.85 18.21 -24.11
N THR A 301 -26.78 17.44 -24.29
CA THR A 301 -26.54 16.23 -23.49
C THR A 301 -26.32 16.56 -22.01
N ILE A 302 -25.71 17.70 -21.70
CA ILE A 302 -25.56 18.18 -20.32
C ILE A 302 -26.92 18.60 -19.76
N SER A 303 -27.77 19.27 -20.55
CA SER A 303 -29.11 19.71 -20.15
C SER A 303 -30.01 18.52 -19.83
N ASP A 304 -30.01 17.48 -20.68
CA ASP A 304 -30.85 16.31 -20.49
C ASP A 304 -30.54 15.58 -19.17
N GLU A 305 -29.26 15.51 -18.80
CA GLU A 305 -28.81 14.83 -17.58
C GLU A 305 -28.93 15.70 -16.33
N THR A 306 -28.54 16.98 -16.42
CA THR A 306 -28.54 17.91 -15.27
C THR A 306 -29.90 18.57 -15.04
N LYS A 307 -30.84 18.46 -16.00
CA LYS A 307 -32.15 19.15 -16.01
C LYS A 307 -32.07 20.66 -15.78
N VAL A 308 -30.91 21.26 -16.05
CA VAL A 308 -30.68 22.71 -15.97
C VAL A 308 -30.98 23.31 -17.35
N ALA A 309 -31.55 24.52 -17.34
CA ALA A 309 -31.84 25.27 -18.56
C ALA A 309 -30.55 25.54 -19.35
N PRO A 310 -30.58 25.51 -20.70
CA PRO A 310 -29.39 25.68 -21.53
C PRO A 310 -28.63 26.98 -21.24
N ASP A 311 -29.33 28.05 -20.86
CA ASP A 311 -28.76 29.36 -20.53
C ASP A 311 -27.91 29.34 -19.24
N GLU A 312 -28.18 28.41 -18.31
CA GLU A 312 -27.47 28.31 -17.02
C GLU A 312 -26.33 27.28 -17.05
N ILE A 313 -26.23 26.46 -18.11
CA ILE A 313 -25.18 25.42 -18.24
C ILE A 313 -23.80 26.05 -18.31
N GLU A 314 -23.66 27.18 -18.99
CA GLU A 314 -22.38 27.89 -19.08
C GLU A 314 -21.90 28.31 -17.69
N HIS A 315 -22.80 28.90 -16.89
CA HIS A 315 -22.50 29.30 -15.51
C HIS A 315 -22.17 28.09 -14.63
N LEU A 316 -22.86 26.95 -14.81
CA LEU A 316 -22.56 25.71 -14.10
C LEU A 316 -21.14 25.20 -14.40
N ILE A 317 -20.77 25.14 -15.68
CA ILE A 317 -19.44 24.66 -16.10
C ILE A 317 -18.36 25.63 -15.64
N MET A 318 -18.58 26.95 -15.78
CA MET A 318 -17.65 27.96 -15.25
C MET A 318 -17.46 27.82 -13.74
N LYS A 319 -18.55 27.57 -12.99
CA LYS A 319 -18.47 27.33 -11.54
C LYS A 319 -17.69 26.05 -11.24
N ALA A 320 -17.93 24.96 -11.96
CA ALA A 320 -17.18 23.71 -11.81
C ALA A 320 -15.68 23.88 -12.08
N LEU A 321 -15.31 24.70 -13.08
CA LEU A 321 -13.92 25.06 -13.36
C LEU A 321 -13.31 25.93 -12.24
N SER A 322 -14.05 26.92 -11.73
CA SER A 322 -13.58 27.80 -10.64
C SER A 322 -13.34 27.06 -9.31
N LEU A 323 -14.16 26.04 -9.04
CA LEU A 323 -14.04 25.19 -7.85
C LEU A 323 -12.96 24.10 -8.01
N GLY A 324 -12.36 24.00 -9.20
CA GLY A 324 -11.35 22.99 -9.50
C GLY A 324 -11.89 21.56 -9.60
N LEU A 325 -13.21 21.38 -9.76
CA LEU A 325 -13.83 20.06 -9.93
C LEU A 325 -13.51 19.48 -11.31
N LEU A 326 -13.39 20.36 -12.31
CA LEU A 326 -13.11 20.03 -13.70
C LEU A 326 -11.97 20.93 -14.21
N LYS A 327 -11.24 20.47 -15.23
CA LYS A 327 -10.40 21.33 -16.07
C LYS A 327 -10.76 21.09 -17.53
N GLY A 328 -10.86 22.14 -18.32
CA GLY A 328 -11.32 22.05 -19.69
C GLY A 328 -11.44 23.40 -20.37
N GLN A 329 -11.98 23.37 -21.59
CA GLN A 329 -12.30 24.53 -22.41
C GLN A 329 -13.77 24.48 -22.82
N ILE A 330 -14.40 25.65 -22.91
CA ILE A 330 -15.78 25.81 -23.34
C ILE A 330 -15.74 26.46 -24.73
N ASP A 331 -16.39 25.84 -25.69
CA ASP A 331 -16.66 26.42 -27.01
C ASP A 331 -18.15 26.78 -27.09
N GLN A 332 -18.45 28.05 -26.85
CA GLN A 332 -19.82 28.56 -26.84
C GLN A 332 -20.45 28.56 -28.25
N VAL A 333 -19.66 28.78 -29.30
CA VAL A 333 -20.17 28.84 -30.69
C VAL A 333 -20.56 27.46 -31.18
N ALA A 334 -19.79 26.44 -30.81
CA ALA A 334 -20.10 25.04 -31.12
C ALA A 334 -21.05 24.39 -30.10
N GLU A 335 -21.38 25.07 -29.00
CA GLU A 335 -22.12 24.51 -27.85
C GLU A 335 -21.49 23.22 -27.30
N VAL A 336 -20.15 23.16 -27.27
CA VAL A 336 -19.37 21.99 -26.82
C VAL A 336 -18.45 22.33 -25.66
N ALA A 337 -18.52 21.54 -24.60
CA ALA A 337 -17.57 21.55 -23.50
C ALA A 337 -16.53 20.43 -23.67
N ARG A 338 -15.24 20.81 -23.74
CA ARG A 338 -14.11 19.86 -23.81
C ARG A 338 -13.44 19.75 -22.46
N ILE A 339 -13.59 18.60 -21.80
CA ILE A 339 -13.07 18.41 -20.44
C ILE A 339 -11.82 17.53 -20.48
N SER A 340 -10.69 18.07 -20.03
CA SER A 340 -9.41 17.35 -20.02
C SER A 340 -9.21 16.57 -18.72
N TRP A 341 -9.73 17.07 -17.60
CA TRP A 341 -9.49 16.49 -16.28
C TRP A 341 -10.70 16.63 -15.36
N VAL A 342 -10.89 15.65 -14.49
CA VAL A 342 -11.94 15.59 -13.46
C VAL A 342 -11.28 15.26 -12.13
N GLN A 343 -11.77 15.86 -11.05
CA GLN A 343 -11.31 15.54 -9.70
C GLN A 343 -11.53 14.05 -9.39
N PRO A 344 -10.52 13.33 -8.89
CA PRO A 344 -10.68 11.96 -8.43
C PRO A 344 -11.74 11.89 -7.32
N LYS A 345 -12.67 10.94 -7.45
CA LYS A 345 -13.67 10.63 -6.44
C LYS A 345 -13.42 9.24 -5.87
N VAL A 346 -13.81 9.04 -4.63
CA VAL A 346 -13.81 7.71 -4.02
C VAL A 346 -14.89 6.86 -4.70
N LEU A 347 -14.48 5.70 -5.19
CA LEU A 347 -15.33 4.81 -5.97
C LEU A 347 -15.91 3.71 -5.10
N GLY A 348 -17.21 3.48 -5.26
CA GLY A 348 -17.85 2.25 -4.77
C GLY A 348 -17.46 1.04 -5.64
N ARG A 349 -17.86 -0.15 -5.19
CA ARG A 349 -17.57 -1.42 -5.87
C ARG A 349 -18.01 -1.44 -7.35
N GLU A 350 -19.14 -0.84 -7.68
CA GLU A 350 -19.64 -0.72 -9.06
C GLU A 350 -18.71 0.11 -9.96
N GLY A 351 -18.11 1.18 -9.43
CA GLY A 351 -17.16 2.02 -10.17
C GLY A 351 -15.85 1.28 -10.46
N ILE A 352 -15.38 0.49 -9.50
CA ILE A 352 -14.18 -0.36 -9.67
C ILE A 352 -14.42 -1.42 -10.74
N GLU A 353 -15.61 -2.02 -10.79
CA GLU A 353 -15.98 -2.97 -11.84
C GLU A 353 -15.92 -2.32 -13.23
N GLY A 354 -16.44 -1.09 -13.38
CA GLY A 354 -16.33 -0.35 -14.63
C GLY A 354 -14.88 -0.04 -15.03
N MET A 355 -14.01 0.28 -14.08
CA MET A 355 -12.57 0.44 -14.33
C MET A 355 -11.91 -0.87 -14.76
N ARG A 356 -12.28 -1.98 -14.12
CA ARG A 356 -11.79 -3.32 -14.46
C ARG A 356 -12.11 -3.65 -15.92
N THR A 357 -13.36 -3.47 -16.34
CA THR A 357 -13.78 -3.70 -17.74
C THR A 357 -12.93 -2.87 -18.71
N ARG A 358 -12.73 -1.58 -18.44
CA ARG A 358 -11.92 -0.70 -19.28
C ARG A 358 -10.45 -1.09 -19.35
N LEU A 359 -9.87 -1.50 -18.22
CA LEU A 359 -8.49 -1.98 -18.17
C LEU A 359 -8.35 -3.30 -18.94
N THR A 360 -9.31 -4.21 -18.84
CA THR A 360 -9.33 -5.44 -19.65
C THR A 360 -9.47 -5.14 -21.15
N GLU A 361 -10.30 -4.17 -21.52
CA GLU A 361 -10.41 -3.73 -22.92
C GLU A 361 -9.09 -3.14 -23.43
N TRP A 362 -8.44 -2.29 -22.62
CA TRP A 362 -7.16 -1.69 -22.96
C TRP A 362 -6.03 -2.73 -23.04
N ASP A 363 -5.94 -3.63 -22.07
CA ASP A 363 -5.02 -4.76 -22.07
C ASP A 363 -5.19 -5.60 -23.33
N SER A 364 -6.43 -5.97 -23.67
CA SER A 364 -6.72 -6.67 -24.93
C SER A 364 -6.29 -5.89 -26.17
N GLY A 365 -6.37 -4.56 -26.12
CA GLY A 365 -5.88 -3.67 -27.18
C GLY A 365 -4.37 -3.70 -27.32
N VAL A 366 -3.65 -3.69 -26.19
CA VAL A 366 -2.19 -3.82 -26.14
C VAL A 366 -1.76 -5.21 -26.58
N SER A 367 -2.42 -6.30 -26.15
CA SER A 367 -2.12 -7.65 -26.62
C SER A 367 -2.34 -7.80 -28.12
N ARG A 368 -3.41 -7.21 -28.67
CA ARG A 368 -3.63 -7.19 -30.13
C ARG A 368 -2.50 -6.46 -30.86
N LEU A 369 -2.06 -5.32 -30.32
CA LEU A 369 -0.93 -4.59 -30.89
C LEU A 369 0.38 -5.37 -30.75
N GLY A 370 0.61 -6.01 -29.60
CA GLY A 370 1.77 -6.86 -29.32
C GLY A 370 1.85 -8.01 -30.32
N ASN A 371 0.77 -8.78 -30.48
CA ASN A 371 0.69 -9.86 -31.47
C ASN A 371 0.91 -9.35 -32.92
N TRP A 372 0.45 -8.13 -33.23
CA TRP A 372 0.69 -7.51 -34.52
C TRP A 372 2.15 -7.11 -34.72
N VAL A 373 2.79 -6.54 -33.69
CA VAL A 373 4.21 -6.19 -33.70
C VAL A 373 5.08 -7.44 -33.74
N GLU A 374 4.76 -8.48 -32.99
CA GLU A 374 5.45 -9.77 -33.04
C GLU A 374 5.30 -10.43 -34.40
N GLY A 375 4.10 -10.45 -34.99
CA GLY A 375 3.88 -11.02 -36.32
C GLY A 375 4.64 -10.31 -37.44
N ILE A 376 4.85 -8.99 -37.33
CA ILE A 376 5.67 -8.21 -38.29
C ILE A 376 7.17 -8.25 -37.92
N GLY A 377 7.47 -8.34 -36.63
CA GLY A 377 8.81 -8.31 -36.07
C GLY A 377 9.50 -9.67 -36.08
N GLN A 378 8.79 -10.79 -36.18
CA GLN A 378 9.39 -12.12 -36.10
C GLN A 378 10.54 -12.29 -37.11
N ASP A 379 10.35 -11.78 -38.34
CA ASP A 379 11.37 -11.79 -39.40
C ASP A 379 12.56 -10.84 -39.13
N VAL A 380 12.38 -9.80 -38.31
CA VAL A 380 13.43 -8.82 -37.98
C VAL A 380 14.20 -9.22 -36.73
N TRP A 381 13.53 -9.81 -35.74
CA TRP A 381 14.11 -10.20 -34.45
C TRP A 381 14.83 -11.56 -34.53
N ALA A 382 14.32 -12.51 -35.34
CA ALA A 382 15.02 -13.76 -35.62
C ALA A 382 16.24 -13.59 -36.53
N ALA A 383 16.33 -12.47 -37.28
CA ALA A 383 17.41 -12.19 -38.22
C ALA A 383 18.69 -11.59 -37.60
N MET A 384 18.74 -11.38 -36.27
CA MET A 384 19.85 -10.64 -35.63
C MET A 384 20.86 -11.48 -34.83
N THR A 385 20.75 -12.80 -34.76
CA THR A 385 21.87 -13.62 -34.27
C THR A 385 22.83 -13.89 -35.42
N THR A 386 23.80 -12.99 -35.60
CA THR A 386 24.84 -13.17 -36.62
C THR A 386 25.80 -14.25 -36.14
N TYR A 387 25.95 -15.34 -36.89
CA TYR A 387 26.91 -16.39 -36.56
C TYR A 387 28.23 -16.16 -37.30
N THR A 388 29.33 -16.25 -36.56
CA THR A 388 30.68 -16.15 -37.13
C THR A 388 31.30 -17.55 -37.18
N PRO A 389 31.89 -17.98 -38.30
CA PRO A 389 32.69 -19.20 -38.34
C PRO A 389 33.93 -19.06 -37.46
N THR A 390 34.00 -19.85 -36.40
CA THR A 390 35.07 -19.79 -35.40
C THR A 390 36.00 -20.99 -35.58
N PRO A 391 37.31 -20.77 -35.78
CA PRO A 391 38.30 -21.84 -35.72
C PRO A 391 38.49 -22.28 -34.27
N LEU A 392 38.45 -23.59 -34.04
CA LEU A 392 38.65 -24.22 -32.74
C LEU A 392 39.93 -25.08 -32.80
N PHE A 393 40.63 -25.21 -31.69
CA PHE A 393 41.90 -25.95 -31.51
C PHE A 393 42.93 -25.61 -32.58
N GLY A 394 43.32 -24.33 -32.65
CA GLY A 394 44.28 -23.84 -33.64
C GLY A 394 43.79 -23.92 -35.10
N GLY A 395 42.48 -24.15 -35.31
CA GLY A 395 41.85 -24.27 -36.63
C GLY A 395 41.71 -25.70 -37.14
N ALA A 396 42.08 -26.71 -36.33
CA ALA A 396 41.87 -28.12 -36.63
C ALA A 396 40.37 -28.48 -36.65
N LEU A 397 39.57 -27.78 -35.84
CA LEU A 397 38.12 -27.87 -35.81
C LEU A 397 37.49 -26.52 -36.20
N ALA A 398 36.24 -26.52 -36.66
CA ALA A 398 35.50 -25.30 -36.94
C ALA A 398 34.02 -25.45 -36.60
N ALA A 399 33.43 -24.44 -35.95
CA ALA A 399 32.00 -24.35 -35.69
C ALA A 399 31.55 -22.89 -35.79
N SER A 400 30.27 -22.65 -36.11
CA SER A 400 29.73 -21.29 -36.12
C SER A 400 29.11 -20.96 -34.77
N LEU A 401 29.67 -19.95 -34.09
CA LEU A 401 29.17 -19.45 -32.81
C LEU A 401 28.51 -18.07 -33.00
N PRO A 402 27.58 -17.65 -32.12
CA PRO A 402 27.03 -16.31 -32.17
C PRO A 402 28.13 -15.26 -32.00
N SER A 403 28.05 -14.15 -32.74
CA SER A 403 29.09 -13.11 -32.76
C SER A 403 29.31 -12.40 -31.42
N THR A 404 28.40 -12.56 -30.46
CA THR A 404 28.51 -12.02 -29.11
C THR A 404 29.46 -12.83 -28.22
N PHE A 405 29.81 -14.06 -28.61
CA PHE A 405 30.65 -14.94 -27.80
C PHE A 405 32.13 -14.53 -27.91
N GLY A 406 32.79 -14.42 -26.75
CA GLY A 406 34.23 -14.21 -26.65
C GLY A 406 34.95 -15.46 -26.13
N ASP A 407 36.20 -15.64 -26.58
CA ASP A 407 37.07 -16.71 -26.06
C ASP A 407 37.54 -16.36 -24.64
N VAL A 408 37.45 -17.32 -23.74
CA VAL A 408 37.87 -17.18 -22.35
C VAL A 408 39.39 -17.34 -22.21
N SER A 409 40.08 -17.93 -23.20
CA SER A 409 41.55 -18.06 -23.22
C SER A 409 42.28 -16.70 -23.17
N ASP A 410 41.64 -15.65 -23.69
CA ASP A 410 42.12 -14.25 -23.63
C ASP A 410 42.17 -13.69 -22.20
N ILE A 411 41.41 -14.29 -21.28
CA ILE A 411 41.19 -13.75 -19.93
C ILE A 411 41.83 -14.65 -18.86
N ARG A 412 41.93 -15.96 -19.10
CA ARG A 412 42.56 -16.93 -18.20
C ARG A 412 43.14 -18.12 -18.98
N GLN A 413 44.13 -18.78 -18.41
CA GLN A 413 44.64 -20.03 -18.97
C GLN A 413 43.57 -21.13 -18.88
N VAL A 414 43.29 -21.78 -20.00
CA VAL A 414 42.40 -22.95 -20.15
C VAL A 414 43.27 -24.15 -20.58
N PRO A 415 42.98 -25.39 -20.15
CA PRO A 415 43.74 -26.57 -20.60
C PRO A 415 43.70 -26.76 -22.11
N ASP A 416 44.77 -27.31 -22.70
CA ASP A 416 44.91 -27.43 -24.17
C ASP A 416 43.86 -28.34 -24.84
N HIS A 417 43.22 -29.23 -24.08
CA HIS A 417 42.14 -30.11 -24.56
C HIS A 417 40.75 -29.48 -24.43
N GLN A 418 40.64 -28.24 -23.93
CA GLN A 418 39.39 -27.54 -23.68
C GLN A 418 39.40 -26.11 -24.26
N GLU A 419 38.31 -25.72 -24.91
CA GLU A 419 38.05 -24.34 -25.31
C GLU A 419 36.73 -23.86 -24.73
N VAL A 420 36.72 -22.68 -24.12
CA VAL A 420 35.56 -22.11 -23.43
C VAL A 420 35.20 -20.78 -24.04
N TRP A 421 33.97 -20.66 -24.51
CA TRP A 421 33.40 -19.46 -25.10
C TRP A 421 32.28 -18.93 -24.20
N LEU A 422 32.30 -17.64 -23.89
CA LEU A 422 31.32 -16.99 -23.02
C LEU A 422 30.58 -15.90 -23.78
N ASP A 423 29.26 -15.83 -23.62
CA ASP A 423 28.46 -14.73 -24.14
C ASP A 423 28.85 -13.42 -23.44
N ARG A 424 29.12 -12.34 -24.19
CA ARG A 424 29.53 -11.06 -23.61
C ARG A 424 28.36 -10.31 -22.98
N ASP A 425 27.15 -10.56 -23.48
CA ASP A 425 25.93 -9.86 -23.06
C ASP A 425 25.06 -10.71 -22.12
N GLY A 426 25.52 -11.92 -21.76
CA GLY A 426 24.79 -12.84 -20.90
C GLY A 426 25.70 -13.77 -20.10
N TYR A 427 25.12 -14.82 -19.50
CA TYR A 427 25.84 -15.80 -18.67
C TYR A 427 26.03 -17.17 -19.34
N THR A 428 25.54 -17.33 -20.57
CA THR A 428 25.63 -18.58 -21.32
C THR A 428 27.07 -18.86 -21.75
N SER A 429 27.52 -20.10 -21.60
CA SER A 429 28.83 -20.53 -22.09
C SER A 429 28.72 -21.77 -22.95
N VAL A 430 29.62 -21.87 -23.94
CA VAL A 430 29.81 -23.05 -24.79
C VAL A 430 31.22 -23.57 -24.56
N VAL A 431 31.32 -24.84 -24.18
CA VAL A 431 32.59 -25.52 -23.91
C VAL A 431 32.77 -26.63 -24.93
N PHE A 432 33.94 -26.65 -25.56
CA PHE A 432 34.39 -27.74 -26.42
C PHE A 432 35.51 -28.49 -25.71
N GLU A 433 35.43 -29.81 -25.64
CA GLU A 433 36.41 -30.62 -24.94
C GLU A 433 36.72 -31.90 -25.72
N ILE A 434 38.02 -32.22 -25.81
CA ILE A 434 38.53 -33.42 -26.46
C ILE A 434 38.96 -34.39 -25.37
N LEU A 435 38.25 -35.50 -25.22
CA LEU A 435 38.53 -36.51 -24.21
C LEU A 435 38.85 -37.87 -24.83
N GLU A 436 39.58 -38.70 -24.09
CA GLU A 436 39.73 -40.11 -24.43
C GLU A 436 38.37 -40.80 -24.40
N ARG A 437 38.18 -41.73 -25.33
CA ARG A 437 36.93 -42.48 -25.42
C ARG A 437 36.72 -43.32 -24.17
N VAL A 438 35.53 -43.20 -23.57
CA VAL A 438 35.14 -44.02 -22.43
C VAL A 438 34.33 -45.24 -22.91
N GLU A 439 34.86 -46.43 -22.64
CA GLU A 439 34.14 -47.70 -22.85
C GLU A 439 33.28 -48.03 -21.62
N LYS A 440 31.96 -47.84 -21.74
CA LYS A 440 30.94 -48.30 -20.79
C LYS A 440 30.03 -49.35 -21.46
N GLY A 441 29.03 -49.85 -20.73
CA GLY A 441 28.10 -50.86 -21.25
C GLY A 441 27.22 -50.38 -22.41
N SER A 442 26.94 -49.07 -22.48
CA SER A 442 26.25 -48.42 -23.61
C SER A 442 26.76 -47.01 -23.89
N ASP A 443 26.46 -46.48 -25.09
CA ASP A 443 26.79 -45.09 -25.45
C ASP A 443 26.04 -44.06 -24.58
N GLU A 444 24.82 -44.40 -24.12
CA GLU A 444 24.07 -43.57 -23.17
C GLU A 444 24.71 -43.55 -21.78
N GLU A 445 25.27 -44.68 -21.33
CA GLU A 445 26.04 -44.75 -20.08
C GLU A 445 27.34 -43.96 -20.16
N ALA A 446 28.00 -43.95 -21.33
CA ALA A 446 29.17 -43.13 -21.55
C ALA A 446 28.82 -41.62 -21.52
N LEU A 447 27.71 -41.22 -22.13
CA LEU A 447 27.23 -39.83 -22.07
C LEU A 447 26.89 -39.39 -20.63
N LYS A 448 26.26 -40.28 -19.85
CA LYS A 448 25.97 -40.01 -18.43
C LYS A 448 27.25 -39.94 -17.60
N TYR A 449 28.23 -40.79 -17.88
CA TYR A 449 29.52 -40.75 -17.19
C TYR A 449 30.26 -39.42 -17.42
N HIS A 450 30.29 -38.93 -18.67
CA HIS A 450 30.85 -37.62 -18.99
C HIS A 450 30.10 -36.47 -18.31
N LEU A 451 28.78 -36.60 -18.16
CA LEU A 451 27.96 -35.61 -17.46
C LEU A 451 28.17 -35.62 -15.94
N GLU A 452 28.39 -36.80 -15.34
CA GLU A 452 28.75 -36.94 -13.94
C GLU A 452 30.12 -36.31 -13.64
N ASP A 453 31.07 -36.40 -14.58
CA ASP A 453 32.40 -35.77 -14.45
C ASP A 453 32.34 -34.22 -14.50
N LEU A 454 31.33 -33.66 -15.18
CA LEU A 454 31.09 -32.22 -15.24
C LEU A 454 30.48 -31.63 -13.96
N VAL A 455 29.99 -32.46 -13.03
CA VAL A 455 29.29 -32.03 -11.82
C VAL A 455 30.03 -32.51 -10.58
N GLU A 456 30.11 -31.66 -9.55
CA GLU A 456 30.77 -32.00 -8.29
C GLU A 456 30.07 -33.17 -7.57
N GLU A 457 30.84 -34.03 -6.87
CA GLU A 457 30.29 -35.22 -6.20
C GLU A 457 29.16 -34.91 -5.21
N GLU A 458 29.23 -33.75 -4.54
CA GLU A 458 28.24 -33.29 -3.56
C GLU A 458 26.90 -32.91 -4.20
N ASP A 459 26.90 -32.58 -5.50
CA ASP A 459 25.74 -32.10 -6.24
C ASP A 459 25.14 -33.13 -7.20
N MET A 460 25.81 -34.27 -7.39
CA MET A 460 25.29 -35.39 -8.19
C MET A 460 23.87 -35.80 -7.80
N GLY A 461 23.53 -35.78 -6.51
CA GLY A 461 22.20 -36.14 -6.01
C GLY A 461 21.08 -35.12 -6.32
N ARG A 462 21.44 -33.90 -6.75
CA ARG A 462 20.50 -32.82 -7.08
C ARG A 462 20.36 -32.61 -8.59
N MET A 463 21.25 -33.21 -9.36
CA MET A 463 21.23 -33.18 -10.80
C MET A 463 20.03 -33.97 -11.35
N LYS A 464 19.35 -33.42 -12.36
CA LYS A 464 18.21 -34.09 -13.02
C LYS A 464 18.42 -34.13 -14.52
N VAL A 465 18.33 -35.33 -15.09
CA VAL A 465 18.32 -35.54 -16.54
C VAL A 465 16.88 -35.56 -17.03
N TRP A 466 16.58 -34.73 -18.02
CA TRP A 466 15.23 -34.55 -18.56
C TRP A 466 14.98 -35.34 -19.85
N GLY A 467 16.05 -35.61 -20.62
CA GLY A 467 15.97 -36.43 -21.82
C GLY A 467 17.31 -36.62 -22.51
N SER A 468 17.43 -37.70 -23.28
CA SER A 468 18.59 -38.04 -24.11
C SER A 468 18.12 -38.49 -25.49
N ASN A 469 18.77 -37.97 -26.54
CA ASN A 469 18.43 -38.26 -27.93
C ASN A 469 19.70 -38.52 -28.74
N THR A 470 19.56 -39.21 -29.87
CA THR A 470 20.59 -39.24 -30.90
C THR A 470 20.61 -37.92 -31.67
N ALA A 471 21.80 -37.42 -31.98
CA ALA A 471 22.01 -36.21 -32.75
C ALA A 471 22.67 -36.55 -34.09
N PHE A 472 22.45 -35.71 -35.10
CA PHE A 472 23.10 -35.84 -36.40
C PHE A 472 23.90 -34.57 -36.70
N SER A 473 25.15 -34.73 -37.14
CA SER A 473 25.96 -33.61 -37.60
C SER A 473 26.09 -33.67 -39.12
N ALA A 474 25.76 -32.58 -39.80
CA ALA A 474 25.63 -32.53 -41.25
C ALA A 474 26.97 -32.64 -42.00
N LYS A 475 28.08 -32.28 -41.35
CA LYS A 475 29.42 -32.22 -41.96
C LYS A 475 30.39 -33.32 -41.50
N LEU A 476 29.98 -34.13 -40.53
CA LEU A 476 30.74 -35.31 -40.13
C LEU A 476 30.40 -36.51 -41.02
N PRO A 477 31.28 -37.53 -41.10
CA PRO A 477 30.97 -38.75 -41.81
C PRO A 477 29.63 -39.37 -41.36
N PRO A 478 28.80 -39.92 -42.26
CA PRO A 478 27.42 -40.34 -41.97
C PRO A 478 27.29 -41.53 -41.00
N GLN A 479 28.41 -42.08 -40.49
CA GLN A 479 28.44 -43.15 -39.51
C GLN A 479 28.98 -42.70 -38.13
N THR A 480 29.26 -41.41 -37.94
CA THR A 480 29.74 -40.91 -36.64
C THR A 480 28.57 -40.82 -35.65
N PRO A 481 28.56 -41.61 -34.55
CA PRO A 481 27.52 -41.52 -33.55
C PRO A 481 27.63 -40.21 -32.77
N ALA A 482 26.53 -39.46 -32.68
CA ALA A 482 26.42 -38.32 -31.80
C ALA A 482 25.18 -38.45 -30.90
N TYR A 483 25.31 -38.03 -29.66
CA TYR A 483 24.28 -38.14 -28.64
C TYR A 483 24.15 -36.81 -27.90
N THR A 484 22.92 -36.37 -27.65
CA THR A 484 22.64 -35.16 -26.89
C THR A 484 21.82 -35.49 -25.65
N LEU A 485 22.07 -34.77 -24.57
CA LEU A 485 21.34 -34.89 -23.33
C LEU A 485 21.08 -33.49 -22.76
N PHE A 486 19.91 -33.33 -22.16
CA PHE A 486 19.55 -32.15 -21.40
C PHE A 486 19.44 -32.48 -19.90
N ALA A 487 20.18 -31.75 -19.08
CA ALA A 487 20.17 -31.86 -17.63
C ALA A 487 20.08 -30.50 -16.95
N THR A 488 19.66 -30.49 -15.70
CA THR A 488 19.74 -29.34 -14.80
C THR A 488 20.61 -29.68 -13.60
N SER A 489 21.52 -28.79 -13.26
CA SER A 489 22.43 -28.91 -12.12
C SER A 489 22.28 -27.70 -11.19
N PRO A 490 22.50 -27.84 -9.86
CA PRO A 490 22.66 -26.68 -9.00
C PRO A 490 23.88 -25.83 -9.41
N PRO A 491 24.01 -24.60 -8.90
CA PRO A 491 25.18 -23.75 -9.13
C PRO A 491 26.44 -24.44 -8.58
N GLY A 492 27.50 -24.46 -9.39
CA GLY A 492 28.80 -25.01 -8.97
C GLY A 492 29.45 -24.16 -7.87
N GLU A 493 30.41 -24.72 -7.12
CA GLU A 493 30.99 -24.10 -5.92
C GLU A 493 31.52 -22.68 -6.17
N LYS A 494 32.13 -22.44 -7.33
CA LYS A 494 32.69 -21.15 -7.73
C LYS A 494 31.65 -20.06 -8.03
N GLN A 495 30.38 -20.44 -8.23
CA GLN A 495 29.26 -19.53 -8.50
C GLN A 495 28.43 -19.22 -7.24
N ARG A 496 28.57 -20.03 -6.18
CA ARG A 496 27.85 -19.86 -4.91
C ARG A 496 28.30 -18.61 -4.15
N GLY A 497 27.36 -17.86 -3.57
CA GLY A 497 27.65 -16.69 -2.75
C GLY A 497 28.06 -15.42 -3.52
N ARG A 498 27.86 -15.38 -4.84
CA ARG A 498 28.06 -14.17 -5.66
C ARG A 498 26.76 -13.38 -5.79
N ALA A 499 26.88 -12.09 -6.15
CA ALA A 499 25.73 -11.21 -6.34
C ALA A 499 24.74 -11.69 -7.44
N HIS A 500 25.19 -12.53 -8.38
CA HIS A 500 24.40 -13.13 -9.46
C HIS A 500 24.48 -14.66 -9.38
N GLU A 501 24.16 -15.22 -8.22
CA GLU A 501 24.05 -16.67 -8.06
C GLU A 501 22.84 -17.19 -8.84
N PRO A 502 23.01 -18.17 -9.75
CA PRO A 502 21.89 -18.74 -10.48
C PRO A 502 21.03 -19.61 -9.55
N ASP A 503 19.74 -19.74 -9.83
CA ASP A 503 18.87 -20.68 -9.11
C ASP A 503 19.20 -22.13 -9.53
N PHE A 504 19.51 -22.32 -10.82
CA PHE A 504 20.02 -23.56 -11.39
C PHE A 504 20.75 -23.29 -12.72
N VAL A 505 21.49 -24.28 -13.21
CA VAL A 505 22.16 -24.25 -14.51
C VAL A 505 21.57 -25.33 -15.41
N GLY A 506 21.03 -24.93 -16.56
CA GLY A 506 20.65 -25.84 -17.63
C GLY A 506 21.89 -26.25 -18.43
N ILE A 507 22.09 -27.55 -18.63
CA ILE A 507 23.23 -28.12 -19.33
C ILE A 507 22.71 -28.88 -20.55
N LEU A 508 23.06 -28.41 -21.74
CA LEU A 508 22.88 -29.14 -22.99
C LEU A 508 24.21 -29.76 -23.37
N LEU A 509 24.36 -31.06 -23.12
CA LEU A 509 25.56 -31.82 -23.45
C LEU A 509 25.38 -32.52 -24.79
N THR A 510 26.38 -32.44 -25.66
CA THR A 510 26.44 -33.22 -26.88
C THR A 510 27.78 -33.94 -26.97
N MET A 511 27.75 -35.25 -27.13
CA MET A 511 28.91 -36.11 -27.30
C MET A 511 28.97 -36.62 -28.73
N VAL A 512 30.08 -36.35 -29.42
CA VAL A 512 30.38 -36.89 -30.75
C VAL A 512 31.47 -37.94 -30.60
N ARG A 513 31.17 -39.20 -30.95
CA ARG A 513 32.10 -40.33 -30.74
C ARG A 513 32.93 -40.57 -32.00
N LEU A 514 34.23 -40.33 -31.93
CA LEU A 514 35.17 -40.64 -33.00
C LEU A 514 35.74 -42.04 -32.77
N VAL A 515 35.04 -43.04 -33.29
CA VAL A 515 35.31 -44.46 -33.00
C VAL A 515 36.70 -44.91 -33.45
N GLU A 516 37.13 -44.48 -34.63
CA GLU A 516 38.41 -44.86 -35.21
C GLU A 516 39.60 -44.19 -34.49
N GLN A 517 39.37 -43.02 -33.91
CA GLN A 517 40.37 -42.20 -33.23
C GLN A 517 40.34 -42.36 -31.70
N GLN A 518 39.51 -43.25 -31.16
CA GLN A 518 39.37 -43.49 -29.72
C GLN A 518 39.17 -42.20 -28.90
N THR A 519 38.42 -41.25 -29.45
CA THR A 519 38.18 -39.93 -28.86
C THR A 519 36.69 -39.66 -28.71
N ASP A 520 36.27 -39.14 -27.56
CA ASP A 520 34.95 -38.55 -27.36
C ASP A 520 35.09 -37.01 -27.35
N LEU A 521 34.42 -36.33 -28.28
CA LEU A 521 34.33 -34.88 -28.31
C LEU A 521 33.07 -34.43 -27.60
N LEU A 522 33.21 -33.61 -26.55
CA LEU A 522 32.11 -33.04 -25.81
C LEU A 522 31.87 -31.57 -26.19
N ILE A 523 30.61 -31.22 -26.37
CA ILE A 523 30.12 -29.87 -26.56
C ILE A 523 29.08 -29.61 -25.48
N ALA A 524 29.41 -28.79 -24.48
CA ALA A 524 28.52 -28.45 -23.38
C ALA A 524 28.09 -26.99 -23.48
N ILE A 525 26.78 -26.75 -23.56
CA ILE A 525 26.20 -25.41 -23.46
C ILE A 525 25.58 -25.24 -22.08
N ASN A 526 26.18 -24.38 -21.26
CA ASN A 526 25.73 -24.09 -19.90
C ASN A 526 24.92 -22.79 -19.90
N VAL A 527 23.70 -22.85 -19.36
CA VAL A 527 22.74 -21.74 -19.30
C VAL A 527 22.37 -21.48 -17.84
N PRO A 528 23.08 -20.59 -17.15
CA PRO A 528 22.74 -20.18 -15.79
C PRO A 528 21.43 -19.40 -15.77
N HIS A 529 20.48 -19.80 -14.93
CA HIS A 529 19.21 -19.10 -14.74
C HIS A 529 19.30 -18.24 -13.48
N VAL A 530 19.58 -16.95 -13.66
CA VAL A 530 19.74 -15.99 -12.55
C VAL A 530 18.41 -15.31 -12.23
N LYS A 531 18.07 -15.23 -10.95
CA LYS A 531 16.82 -14.65 -10.48
C LYS A 531 16.65 -13.21 -10.98
N GLY A 532 15.56 -12.97 -11.73
CA GLY A 532 15.23 -11.67 -12.32
C GLY A 532 15.57 -11.53 -13.81
N GLU A 533 16.36 -12.45 -14.38
CA GLU A 533 16.66 -12.49 -15.83
C GLU A 533 15.83 -13.51 -16.61
N TYR A 534 15.07 -14.35 -15.89
CA TYR A 534 14.12 -15.28 -16.48
C TYR A 534 12.80 -15.29 -15.68
N GLU A 535 11.71 -15.63 -16.35
CA GLU A 535 10.41 -15.80 -15.71
C GLU A 535 10.22 -17.25 -15.27
N GLU A 536 10.13 -17.47 -13.95
CA GLU A 536 9.92 -18.80 -13.36
C GLU A 536 8.67 -19.51 -13.92
N SER A 537 7.63 -18.74 -14.31
CA SER A 537 6.38 -19.29 -14.84
C SER A 537 6.49 -19.85 -16.27
N GLU A 538 7.52 -19.44 -17.01
CA GLU A 538 7.80 -19.90 -18.37
C GLU A 538 8.69 -21.16 -18.41
N VAL A 539 9.20 -21.60 -17.26
CA VAL A 539 10.11 -22.75 -17.14
C VAL A 539 9.42 -23.90 -16.39
N ASP A 540 9.05 -24.93 -17.15
CA ASP A 540 8.55 -26.22 -16.65
C ASP A 540 9.05 -27.34 -17.56
N PHE A 541 10.22 -27.88 -17.25
CA PHE A 541 10.84 -28.95 -18.03
C PHE A 541 10.03 -30.26 -18.03
N ALA A 542 9.23 -30.51 -16.98
CA ALA A 542 8.36 -31.68 -16.92
C ALA A 542 7.12 -31.52 -17.83
N GLY A 543 6.61 -30.29 -17.94
CA GLY A 543 5.50 -29.91 -18.81
C GLY A 543 5.90 -29.51 -20.24
N GLY A 544 7.20 -29.58 -20.59
CA GLY A 544 7.71 -29.23 -21.92
C GLY A 544 7.86 -27.73 -22.21
N LYS A 545 7.85 -26.89 -21.16
CA LYS A 545 8.14 -25.45 -21.26
C LYS A 545 9.59 -25.19 -20.88
N TYR A 546 10.40 -24.78 -21.85
CA TYR A 546 11.84 -24.63 -21.64
C TYR A 546 12.25 -23.20 -21.25
N GLY A 547 11.40 -22.19 -21.48
CA GLY A 547 11.74 -20.78 -21.32
C GLY A 547 12.63 -20.25 -22.47
N LYS A 548 12.72 -18.92 -22.60
CA LYS A 548 13.42 -18.24 -23.71
C LYS A 548 14.92 -18.57 -23.78
N LEU A 549 15.61 -18.55 -22.64
CA LEU A 549 17.05 -18.79 -22.56
C LEU A 549 17.43 -20.21 -23.03
N MET A 550 16.66 -21.21 -22.64
CA MET A 550 16.91 -22.60 -23.07
C MET A 550 16.54 -22.83 -24.53
N GLN A 551 15.47 -22.20 -25.05
CA GLN A 551 15.13 -22.28 -26.47
C GLN A 551 16.26 -21.71 -27.33
N GLN A 552 16.80 -20.55 -26.96
CA GLN A 552 17.95 -19.95 -27.62
C GLN A 552 19.19 -20.84 -27.54
N ALA A 553 19.46 -21.47 -26.39
CA ALA A 553 20.56 -22.41 -26.25
C ALA A 553 20.38 -23.69 -27.08
N MET A 554 19.15 -24.18 -27.27
CA MET A 554 18.86 -25.28 -28.19
C MET A 554 19.14 -24.88 -29.65
N GLU A 555 18.78 -23.67 -30.07
CA GLU A 555 19.12 -23.14 -31.39
C GLU A 555 20.64 -23.03 -31.58
N TYR A 556 21.37 -22.60 -30.55
CA TYR A 556 22.84 -22.58 -30.57
C TYR A 556 23.41 -23.98 -30.77
N ARG A 557 22.88 -24.98 -30.05
CA ARG A 557 23.28 -26.39 -30.21
C ARG A 557 23.06 -26.87 -31.63
N GLU A 558 21.85 -26.70 -32.19
CA GLU A 558 21.54 -27.13 -33.55
C GLU A 558 22.49 -26.46 -34.56
N ARG A 559 22.71 -25.15 -34.44
CA ARG A 559 23.59 -24.42 -35.35
C ARG A 559 25.05 -24.85 -35.25
N VAL A 560 25.52 -25.13 -34.04
CA VAL A 560 26.86 -25.69 -33.82
C VAL A 560 26.95 -27.06 -34.48
N LEU A 561 26.00 -27.96 -34.28
CA LEU A 561 26.03 -29.32 -34.85
C LEU A 561 25.92 -29.35 -36.39
N GLU A 562 25.15 -28.43 -36.97
CA GLU A 562 25.05 -28.25 -38.43
C GLU A 562 26.38 -27.80 -39.05
N THR A 563 27.11 -26.92 -38.35
CA THR A 563 28.29 -26.25 -38.90
C THR A 563 29.61 -26.86 -38.44
N PHE A 564 29.58 -27.71 -37.42
CA PHE A 564 30.73 -28.38 -36.83
C PHE A 564 31.45 -29.25 -37.85
N GLU A 565 32.73 -28.97 -38.06
CA GLU A 565 33.54 -29.59 -39.09
C GLU A 565 34.94 -29.90 -38.56
N VAL A 566 35.42 -31.12 -38.81
CA VAL A 566 36.80 -31.52 -38.57
C VAL A 566 37.62 -31.22 -39.82
N LYS A 567 38.54 -30.26 -39.74
CA LYS A 567 39.41 -29.87 -40.85
C LYS A 567 40.73 -30.62 -40.86
N ASP A 568 41.29 -30.88 -39.67
CA ASP A 568 42.53 -31.64 -39.51
C ASP A 568 42.30 -32.84 -38.58
N TRP A 569 42.30 -34.03 -39.17
CA TRP A 569 42.16 -35.29 -38.45
C TRP A 569 43.44 -35.71 -37.72
N GLY A 570 44.58 -35.06 -37.99
CA GLY A 570 45.84 -35.26 -37.29
C GLY A 570 45.79 -34.86 -35.81
N LEU A 571 44.79 -34.06 -35.42
CA LEU A 571 44.54 -33.65 -34.04
C LEU A 571 44.23 -34.83 -33.10
N PHE A 572 43.62 -35.89 -33.63
CA PHE A 572 43.11 -37.03 -32.84
C PHE A 572 43.99 -38.28 -32.93
N VAL A 573 45.14 -38.19 -33.59
CA VAL A 573 46.04 -39.33 -33.75
C VAL A 573 46.90 -39.47 -32.50
N MET A 574 46.68 -40.54 -31.74
CA MET A 574 47.62 -40.97 -30.70
C MET A 574 48.90 -41.51 -31.37
N GLU A 575 50.07 -41.07 -30.90
CA GLU A 575 51.33 -41.82 -31.13
C GLU A 575 51.26 -43.21 -30.47
#